data_AF-A0A966EXM8-F1
#
_entry.id   AF-A0A966EXM8-F1
#
_cell.length_a   1.000
_cell.length_b   1.000
_cell.length_c   1.000
_cell.angle_alpha   90.00
_cell.angle_beta   90.00
_cell.angle_gamma   90.00
#
_symmetry.space_group_name_H-M   'P 1'
#
loop_
_entity.id
_entity.type
_entity.pdbx_description
1 polymer ?
#
loop_
_entity_poly.entity_id
_entity_poly.type
_entity_poly.pdbx_seq_one_letter_code
_entity_poly.pdbx_strand_id
1 'polypeptide(L)' 'MWPDDIYWMPYFLENKKFVGKFLFDRTSDDKYQAKILSLDLKAAE' A
#
# COMPACT_ATOMS: atom_id res chain seq x y z
N MET A 1 -6.41 -9.39 -1.77
CA MET A 1 -5.58 -8.41 -1.07
C MET A 1 -4.90 -7.57 -2.11
N TRP A 2 -4.98 -6.25 -1.98
CA TRP A 2 -4.27 -5.34 -2.87
C TRP A 2 -2.77 -5.43 -2.59
N PRO A 3 -1.90 -5.07 -3.56
CA PRO A 3 -0.46 -5.20 -3.37
C PRO A 3 0.08 -4.25 -2.29
N ASP A 4 -0.62 -3.15 -1.99
CA ASP A 4 -0.26 -2.20 -0.94
C ASP A 4 -0.49 -2.74 0.48
N ASP A 5 -1.42 -3.68 0.66
CA ASP A 5 -1.77 -4.29 1.95
C ASP A 5 -0.53 -4.80 2.69
N ILE A 6 0.43 -5.38 1.96
CA ILE A 6 1.66 -5.96 2.52
C ILE A 6 2.51 -4.89 3.25
N TYR A 7 2.41 -3.62 2.85
CA TYR A 7 3.24 -2.54 3.39
C TYR A 7 2.60 -1.83 4.57
N TRP A 8 1.30 -1.52 4.49
CA TRP A 8 0.62 -0.78 5.56
C TRP A 8 0.04 -1.69 6.65
N MET A 9 -0.28 -2.96 6.35
CA MET A 9 -0.85 -3.90 7.31
C MET A 9 0.03 -4.13 8.55
N PRO A 10 1.38 -4.26 8.45
CA PRO A 10 2.22 -4.39 9.64
C PRO A 10 2.07 -3.22 10.63
N TYR A 11 2.03 -1.99 10.13
CA TYR A 11 1.82 -0.81 10.97
C TYR A 11 0.46 -0.86 11.69
N PHE A 12 -0.59 -1.26 10.95
CA PHE A 12 -1.92 -1.43 11.51
C PHE A 12 -1.96 -2.49 12.62
N LEU A 13 -1.35 -3.66 12.39
CA LEU A 13 -1.29 -4.76 13.37
C LEU A 13 -0.47 -4.40 14.62
N GLU A 14 0.52 -3.51 14.48
CA GLU A 14 1.27 -2.96 15.60
C GLU A 14 0.57 -1.77 16.30
N ASN A 15 -0.67 -1.46 15.92
CA ASN A 15 -1.45 -0.31 16.41
C ASN A 15 -0.72 1.04 16.22
N LYS A 16 0.07 1.15 15.14
CA LYS A 16 0.80 2.36 14.74
C LYS A 16 0.04 3.11 13.66
N LYS A 17 0.03 4.44 13.76
CA LYS A 17 -0.43 5.29 12.67
C LYS A 17 0.63 5.35 11.58
N PHE A 18 0.19 5.50 10.34
CA PHE A 18 1.06 5.61 9.18
C PHE A 18 0.47 6.61 8.19
N VAL A 19 1.34 7.19 7.37
CA VAL A 19 0.95 7.99 6.21
C VAL A 19 1.79 7.54 5.03
N GLY A 20 1.15 7.35 3.88
CA GLY A 20 1.86 6.90 2.70
C GLY A 20 1.16 7.27 1.40
N LYS A 21 1.93 7.20 0.32
CA LYS A 21 1.52 7.41 -1.06
C LYS A 21 1.97 6.22 -1.90
N PHE A 22 1.02 5.60 -2.59
CA PHE A 22 1.27 4.50 -3.51
C PHE A 22 0.95 4.97 -4.92
N LEU A 23 1.92 4.82 -5.83
CA LEU A 23 1.73 5.05 -7.25
C LEU A 23 1.59 3.70 -7.94
N PHE A 24 0.43 3.46 -8.56
CA PHE A 24 0.15 2.25 -9.32
C PHE A 24 0.30 2.50 -10.81
N ASP A 25 0.60 1.44 -11.56
CA ASP A 25 0.77 1.49 -13.01
C ASP A 25 -0.56 1.71 -13.76
N ARG A 26 -1.61 0.96 -13.40
CA ARG A 26 -2.97 1.07 -13.93
C ARG A 26 -3.97 0.51 -12.93
N THR A 27 -5.25 0.78 -13.18
CA THR A 27 -6.35 0.26 -12.35
C THR A 27 -6.43 -1.27 -12.45
N SER A 28 -6.71 -1.92 -11.32
CA SER A 28 -6.97 -3.35 -11.28
C SER A 28 -8.33 -3.70 -11.92
N ASP A 29 -8.39 -4.83 -12.61
CA ASP A 29 -9.60 -5.42 -13.20
C ASP A 29 -9.68 -6.93 -12.90
N ASP A 30 -10.65 -7.64 -13.46
CA ASP A 30 -10.86 -9.08 -13.25
C ASP A 30 -9.68 -9.95 -13.70
N LYS A 31 -8.84 -9.44 -14.60
CA LYS A 31 -7.69 -10.13 -15.20
C LYS A 31 -6.36 -9.52 -14.79
N TYR A 32 -6.37 -8.35 -14.15
CA TYR A 32 -5.16 -7.62 -13.81
C TYR A 32 -5.15 -7.08 -12.38
N GLN A 33 -4.05 -7.34 -11.70
CA GLN A 33 -3.73 -6.69 -10.44
C GLN A 33 -2.72 -5.57 -10.66
N ALA A 34 -3.08 -4.35 -10.25
CA ALA A 34 -2.22 -3.18 -10.30
C ALA A 34 -0.84 -3.44 -9.66
N LYS A 35 0.22 -2.93 -10.28
CA LYS A 35 1.58 -3.02 -9.77
C LYS A 35 1.99 -1.68 -9.18
N ILE A 36 2.67 -1.73 -8.04
CA ILE A 36 3.21 -0.54 -7.40
C ILE A 36 4.47 -0.12 -8.17
N LEU A 37 4.44 1.08 -8.72
CA LEU A 37 5.58 1.73 -9.39
C LEU A 37 6.44 2.51 -8.39
N SER A 38 5.81 3.15 -7.40
CA SER A 38 6.50 3.91 -6.36
C SER A 38 5.72 3.84 -5.05
N LEU A 39 6.45 3.76 -3.96
CA LEU A 39 5.94 3.64 -2.61
C LEU A 39 6.68 4.61 -1.70
N ASP A 40 5.93 5.47 -1.03
CA ASP A 40 6.40 6.28 0.09
C ASP A 40 5.50 5.97 1.28
N LEU A 41 6.03 5.32 2.32
CA LEU A 41 5.27 4.97 3.51
C LEU A 41 6.12 5.27 4.74
N LYS A 42 5.56 6.04 5.67
CA LYS A 42 6.24 6.41 6.92
C LYS A 42 5.29 6.25 8.11
N ALA A 43 5.88 5.97 9.27
CA ALA A 43 5.15 6.03 10.53
C ALA A 43 4.68 7.47 10.75
N ALA A 44 3.44 7.63 11.22
CA ALA A 44 2.96 8.91 11.72
C ALA A 44 3.18 8.93 13.23
N GLU A 45 3.91 9.94 13.71
CA GLU A 45 4.09 10.23 15.15
C GLU A 45 2.76 10.63 15.82
#